data_AF-A0A293LD98-F1
#
_entry.id   AF-A0A293LD98-F1
#
_cell.length_a   1.000
_cell.length_b   1.000
_cell.length_c   1.000
_cell.angle_alpha   90.00
_cell.angle_beta   90.00
_cell.angle_gamma   90.00
#
_symmetry.space_group_name_H-M   'P 1'
#
loop_
_entity.id
_entity.type
_entity.pdbx_description
1 polymer ?
#
loop_
_entity_poly.entity_id
_entity_poly.type
_entity_poly.pdbx_seq_one_letter_code
_entity_poly.pdbx_strand_id
1 'polypeptide(L)'
;MDWRIVFLQIIAIAGAIDYQELVGAEWEAFKATHGKAYVSHTEEHFRKKIFMENSHKVARHNAKYARKEVSYKLAMNEFGDLLHHEFVSTRNGFKRNYRDFGKTGSTYLEPAYINDTHLPHTVDWRDEGAVTPVKNQGQCGSCWAFSTTGSLEGQHFRKSHMLVSLSEQNLVDCSAAFGNNGCNGGLMDNAFRYVKENGGIDTEQSYPYNGTVNKCKFSKSKVGATDTGYVDIDSGNEKQLKRAVATVGPISVAIDASHESFQFYSEGVYDEPDCDSEQLDHGVLVVGYGKLDGTPYWLVKNSWGTTWGDQGYVYMRRNNDNMCGIATQASYPLV
;
A
#
# COMPACT_ATOMS: atom_id res chain seq x y z
N MET A 1 -68.41 10.43 -43.79
CA MET A 1 -67.55 10.82 -42.65
C MET A 1 -67.49 9.61 -41.74
N ASP A 2 -66.33 8.96 -41.65
CA ASP A 2 -65.99 8.10 -40.50
C ASP A 2 -64.50 7.72 -40.61
N TRP A 3 -63.66 8.54 -39.99
CA TRP A 3 -62.24 8.26 -39.81
C TRP A 3 -62.07 7.66 -38.43
N ARG A 4 -61.92 6.32 -38.34
CA ARG A 4 -61.57 5.67 -37.08
C ARG A 4 -60.06 5.81 -36.87
N ILE A 5 -59.68 6.75 -36.01
CA ILE A 5 -58.31 6.86 -35.50
C ILE A 5 -58.17 5.84 -34.37
N VAL A 6 -57.36 4.81 -34.60
CA VAL A 6 -56.93 3.87 -33.55
C VAL A 6 -55.70 4.46 -32.88
N PHE A 7 -55.85 4.95 -31.65
CA PHE A 7 -54.71 5.30 -30.80
C PHE A 7 -54.10 4.03 -30.21
N LEU A 8 -52.97 3.60 -30.75
CA LEU A 8 -52.08 2.64 -30.10
C LEU A 8 -51.29 3.37 -29.01
N GLN A 9 -51.71 3.22 -27.76
CA GLN A 9 -50.90 3.60 -26.60
C GLN A 9 -49.76 2.58 -26.45
N ILE A 10 -48.55 2.98 -26.82
CA ILE A 10 -47.33 2.28 -26.44
C ILE A 10 -47.08 2.62 -24.97
N ILE A 11 -47.47 1.72 -24.07
CA ILE A 11 -47.10 1.79 -22.66
C ILE A 11 -45.66 1.28 -22.58
N ALA A 12 -44.70 2.21 -22.51
CA ALA A 12 -43.34 1.89 -22.12
C ALA A 12 -43.34 1.60 -20.61
N ILE A 13 -43.36 0.31 -20.24
CA ILE A 13 -43.16 -0.12 -18.85
C ILE A 13 -41.67 0.03 -18.55
N ALA A 14 -41.29 1.15 -17.95
CA ALA A 14 -40.00 1.25 -17.26
C ALA A 14 -40.09 0.36 -16.02
N GLY A 15 -39.57 -0.86 -16.08
CA GLY A 15 -39.45 -1.73 -14.92
C GLY A 15 -38.50 -1.07 -13.91
N ALA A 16 -39.03 -0.69 -12.74
CA ALA A 16 -38.18 -0.33 -11.61
C ALA A 16 -37.45 -1.61 -11.17
N ILE A 17 -36.12 -1.62 -11.26
CA ILE A 17 -35.30 -2.69 -10.70
C ILE A 17 -35.50 -2.65 -9.19
N ASP A 18 -35.90 -3.77 -8.59
CA ASP A 18 -36.00 -3.87 -7.14
C ASP A 18 -34.62 -3.69 -6.51
N TYR A 19 -34.53 -2.86 -5.47
CA TYR A 19 -33.26 -2.56 -4.81
C TYR A 19 -32.61 -3.84 -4.27
N GLN A 20 -33.41 -4.79 -3.79
CA GLN A 20 -32.91 -6.04 -3.25
C GLN A 20 -32.36 -6.97 -4.35
N GLU A 21 -32.97 -6.95 -5.54
CA GLU A 21 -32.44 -7.65 -6.72
C GLU A 21 -31.11 -7.05 -7.19
N LEU A 22 -30.99 -5.72 -7.26
CA LEU A 22 -29.74 -5.04 -7.64
C LEU A 22 -28.59 -5.37 -6.68
N VAL A 23 -28.81 -5.21 -5.38
CA VAL A 23 -27.81 -5.55 -4.35
C VAL A 23 -27.47 -7.04 -4.38
N GLY A 24 -28.45 -7.90 -4.69
CA GLY A 24 -28.22 -9.32 -4.95
C GLY A 24 -27.23 -9.56 -6.08
N ALA A 25 -27.45 -8.94 -7.23
CA ALA A 25 -26.57 -9.08 -8.39
C ALA A 25 -25.16 -8.52 -8.14
N GLU A 26 -25.04 -7.36 -7.49
CA GLU A 26 -23.75 -6.77 -7.11
C GLU A 26 -22.96 -7.66 -6.14
N TRP A 27 -23.65 -8.28 -5.18
CA TRP A 27 -23.03 -9.23 -4.24
C TRP A 27 -22.51 -10.49 -4.94
N GLU A 28 -23.30 -11.09 -5.83
CA GLU A 28 -22.85 -12.26 -6.59
C GLU A 28 -21.66 -11.93 -7.50
N ALA A 29 -21.68 -10.76 -8.14
CA ALA A 29 -20.57 -10.28 -8.96
C ALA A 29 -19.30 -10.04 -8.12
N PHE A 30 -19.44 -9.43 -6.94
CA PHE A 30 -18.34 -9.25 -5.98
C PHE A 30 -17.72 -10.58 -5.57
N LYS A 31 -18.54 -11.56 -5.17
CA LYS A 31 -18.05 -12.88 -4.79
C LYS A 31 -17.33 -13.57 -5.94
N ALA A 32 -17.90 -13.53 -7.15
CA ALA A 32 -17.28 -14.13 -8.33
C ALA A 32 -15.95 -13.46 -8.70
N THR A 33 -15.89 -12.12 -8.65
CA THR A 33 -14.70 -11.33 -9.00
C THR A 33 -13.55 -11.58 -8.04
N HIS A 34 -13.83 -11.71 -6.74
CA HIS A 34 -12.82 -11.85 -5.69
C HIS A 34 -12.70 -13.28 -5.14
N GLY A 35 -13.30 -14.27 -5.81
CA GLY A 35 -13.24 -15.67 -5.41
C GLY A 35 -13.74 -15.95 -3.99
N LYS A 36 -14.77 -15.22 -3.52
CA LYS A 36 -15.27 -15.33 -2.16
C LYS A 36 -16.14 -16.57 -1.99
N ALA A 37 -15.81 -17.37 -1.00
CA ALA A 37 -16.60 -18.50 -0.54
C ALA A 37 -16.71 -18.46 0.98
N TYR A 38 -17.92 -18.69 1.50
CA TYR A 38 -18.21 -18.58 2.93
C TYR A 38 -18.60 -19.94 3.49
N VAL A 39 -18.21 -20.19 4.75
CA VAL A 39 -18.38 -21.50 5.41
C VAL A 39 -19.85 -21.84 5.67
N SER A 40 -20.71 -20.83 5.81
CA SER A 40 -22.14 -21.00 6.06
C SER A 40 -22.96 -19.87 5.45
N HIS A 41 -24.25 -20.12 5.23
CA HIS A 41 -25.20 -19.08 4.83
C HIS A 41 -25.32 -17.94 5.86
N THR A 42 -25.13 -18.24 7.15
CA THR A 42 -25.12 -17.21 8.19
C THR A 42 -23.95 -16.26 8.02
N GLU A 43 -22.75 -16.80 7.77
CA GLU A 43 -21.55 -16.00 7.51
C GLU A 43 -21.70 -15.21 6.21
N GLU A 44 -22.19 -15.83 5.14
CA GLU A 44 -22.43 -15.14 3.88
C GLU A 44 -23.40 -13.98 4.02
N HIS A 45 -24.51 -14.19 4.75
CA HIS A 45 -25.50 -13.14 4.99
C HIS A 45 -24.91 -11.99 5.83
N PHE A 46 -24.05 -12.30 6.80
CA PHE A 46 -23.32 -11.30 7.57
C PHE A 46 -22.34 -10.49 6.69
N ARG A 47 -21.54 -11.18 5.86
CA ARG A 47 -20.58 -10.58 4.94
C ARG A 47 -21.26 -9.72 3.87
N LYS A 48 -22.42 -10.15 3.38
CA LYS A 48 -23.26 -9.35 2.47
C LYS A 48 -23.72 -8.04 3.12
N LYS A 49 -24.08 -8.04 4.40
CA LYS A 49 -24.45 -6.79 5.11
C LYS A 49 -23.27 -5.83 5.22
N ILE A 50 -22.08 -6.34 5.54
CA ILE A 50 -20.85 -5.54 5.59
C ILE A 50 -20.56 -4.95 4.20
N PHE A 51 -20.65 -5.76 3.16
CA PHE A 51 -20.52 -5.30 1.77
C PHE A 51 -21.49 -4.17 1.44
N MET A 52 -22.78 -4.29 1.81
CA MET A 52 -23.77 -3.23 1.59
C MET A 52 -23.41 -1.93 2.32
N GLU A 53 -22.98 -2.03 3.58
CA GLU A 53 -22.56 -0.87 4.37
C GLU A 53 -21.33 -0.18 3.76
N ASN A 54 -20.35 -0.96 3.31
CA ASN A 54 -19.15 -0.45 2.65
C ASN A 54 -19.46 0.14 1.27
N SER A 55 -20.34 -0.47 0.48
CA SER A 55 -20.85 0.10 -0.79
C SER A 55 -21.49 1.47 -0.56
N HIS A 56 -22.28 1.62 0.50
CA HIS A 56 -22.89 2.90 0.83
C HIS A 56 -21.86 3.95 1.28
N LYS A 57 -20.81 3.57 2.02
CA LYS A 57 -19.70 4.47 2.35
C LYS A 57 -18.97 4.96 1.09
N VAL A 58 -18.63 4.04 0.18
CA VAL A 58 -18.01 4.35 -1.12
C VAL A 58 -18.88 5.31 -1.93
N ALA A 59 -20.18 5.03 -2.05
CA ALA A 59 -21.12 5.89 -2.79
C ALA A 59 -21.21 7.30 -2.19
N ARG A 60 -21.30 7.42 -0.86
CA ARG A 60 -21.35 8.71 -0.16
C ARG A 60 -20.07 9.53 -0.38
N HIS A 61 -18.90 8.90 -0.32
CA HIS A 61 -17.63 9.57 -0.62
C HIS A 61 -17.59 10.06 -2.08
N ASN A 62 -17.96 9.19 -3.02
CA ASN A 62 -17.93 9.53 -4.44
C ASN A 62 -18.93 10.64 -4.81
N ALA A 63 -20.02 10.81 -4.05
CA ALA A 63 -20.91 11.97 -4.17
C ALA A 63 -20.25 13.29 -3.73
N LYS A 64 -19.31 13.26 -2.77
CA LYS A 64 -18.46 14.42 -2.43
C LYS A 64 -17.44 14.68 -3.54
N TYR A 65 -16.83 13.62 -4.08
CA TYR A 65 -15.89 13.73 -5.20
C TYR A 65 -16.54 14.36 -6.43
N ALA A 66 -17.76 13.93 -6.80
CA ALA A 66 -18.50 14.50 -7.93
C ALA A 66 -18.81 16.01 -7.75
N ARG A 67 -18.92 16.46 -6.50
CA ARG A 67 -19.09 17.88 -6.13
C ARG A 67 -17.77 18.62 -5.94
N LYS A 68 -16.63 17.97 -6.19
CA LYS A 68 -15.26 18.49 -6.01
C LYS A 68 -14.95 18.91 -4.57
N GLU A 69 -15.58 18.26 -3.59
CA GLU A 69 -15.33 18.49 -2.16
C GLU A 69 -14.13 17.67 -1.65
N VAL A 70 -13.72 16.63 -2.38
CA VAL A 70 -12.56 15.77 -2.10
C VAL A 70 -11.81 15.48 -3.39
N SER A 71 -10.52 15.13 -3.31
CA SER A 71 -9.59 14.99 -4.45
C SER A 71 -9.41 13.57 -4.98
N TYR A 72 -10.07 12.57 -4.39
CA TYR A 72 -9.91 11.16 -4.74
C TYR A 72 -11.24 10.40 -4.69
N LYS A 73 -11.30 9.28 -5.41
CA LYS A 73 -12.43 8.36 -5.42
C LYS A 73 -12.13 7.10 -4.61
N LEU A 74 -13.21 6.51 -4.12
CA LEU A 74 -13.22 5.17 -3.56
C LEU A 74 -13.82 4.19 -4.57
N ALA A 75 -13.42 2.92 -4.47
CA ALA A 75 -14.06 1.83 -5.20
C ALA A 75 -14.18 0.60 -4.31
N MET A 76 -15.17 -0.22 -4.60
CA MET A 76 -15.25 -1.55 -4.00
C MET A 76 -14.06 -2.39 -4.48
N ASN A 77 -13.43 -3.09 -3.57
CA ASN A 77 -12.30 -3.98 -3.83
C ASN A 77 -12.45 -5.26 -2.99
N GLU A 78 -11.46 -6.16 -3.01
CA GLU A 78 -11.54 -7.45 -2.32
C GLU A 78 -11.79 -7.35 -0.80
N PHE A 79 -11.64 -6.17 -0.18
CA PHE A 79 -11.88 -5.92 1.24
C PHE A 79 -13.33 -5.49 1.54
N GLY A 80 -14.20 -5.48 0.53
CA GLY A 80 -15.59 -5.04 0.62
C GLY A 80 -16.43 -5.72 1.69
N ASP A 81 -16.14 -6.98 1.99
CA ASP A 81 -16.85 -7.82 2.95
C ASP A 81 -16.20 -7.87 4.35
N LEU A 82 -15.19 -7.03 4.59
CA LEU A 82 -14.50 -6.95 5.87
C LEU A 82 -14.99 -5.76 6.69
N LEU A 83 -15.17 -5.98 8.00
CA LEU A 83 -15.25 -4.90 8.96
C LEU A 83 -13.90 -4.18 8.99
N HIS A 84 -13.95 -2.87 9.25
CA HIS A 84 -12.74 -2.06 9.21
C HIS A 84 -11.64 -2.55 10.18
N HIS A 85 -12.02 -2.99 11.38
CA HIS A 85 -11.05 -3.56 12.33
C HIS A 85 -10.50 -4.93 11.89
N GLU A 86 -11.27 -5.75 11.16
CA GLU A 86 -10.76 -7.00 10.57
C GLU A 86 -9.72 -6.69 9.49
N PHE A 87 -9.97 -5.65 8.70
CA PHE A 87 -9.03 -5.16 7.69
C PHE A 87 -7.72 -4.67 8.33
N VAL A 88 -7.80 -3.69 9.24
CA VAL A 88 -6.61 -3.10 9.89
C VAL A 88 -5.80 -4.16 10.61
N SER A 89 -6.43 -5.02 11.42
CA SER A 89 -5.72 -6.04 12.22
C SER A 89 -4.98 -7.10 11.40
N THR A 90 -5.36 -7.31 10.13
CA THR A 90 -4.77 -8.35 9.26
C THR A 90 -3.91 -7.80 8.14
N ARG A 91 -4.02 -6.51 7.80
CA ARG A 91 -3.27 -5.84 6.73
C ARG A 91 -2.21 -4.88 7.25
N ASN A 92 -2.42 -4.27 8.41
CA ASN A 92 -1.50 -3.29 8.96
C ASN A 92 -0.60 -4.02 9.97
N GLY A 93 0.71 -3.89 9.78
CA GLY A 93 1.72 -4.64 10.53
C GLY A 93 2.98 -3.86 10.83
N PHE A 94 3.02 -2.56 10.54
CA PHE A 94 4.13 -1.74 11.00
C PHE A 94 4.02 -1.59 12.51
N LYS A 95 5.14 -1.79 13.21
CA LYS A 95 5.22 -1.61 14.66
C LYS A 95 6.46 -0.81 15.00
N ARG A 96 6.22 0.42 15.44
CA ARG A 96 7.28 1.28 15.98
C ARG A 96 7.74 0.74 17.34
N ASN A 97 9.01 0.37 17.45
CA ASN A 97 9.60 0.02 18.74
C ASN A 97 10.06 1.30 19.46
N TYR A 98 9.21 1.84 20.35
CA TYR A 98 9.56 2.98 21.21
C TYR A 98 10.70 2.70 22.22
N ARG A 99 11.12 1.45 22.36
CA ARG A 99 12.17 1.00 23.29
C ARG A 99 13.52 0.79 22.64
N ASP A 100 13.76 1.27 21.42
CA ASP A 100 15.00 0.92 20.72
C ASP A 100 16.23 1.59 21.38
N PHE A 101 17.01 0.74 22.05
CA PHE A 101 18.29 1.06 22.68
C PHE A 101 19.38 1.10 21.61
N GLY A 102 19.43 2.21 20.86
CA GLY A 102 20.54 2.52 19.96
C GLY A 102 20.15 2.48 18.49
N LYS A 103 19.85 3.67 17.93
CA LYS A 103 19.82 3.86 16.47
C LYS A 103 21.16 3.41 15.90
N THR A 104 21.13 2.37 15.07
CA THR A 104 22.33 1.81 14.39
C THR A 104 22.43 2.27 12.95
N GLY A 105 21.35 2.85 12.41
CA GLY A 105 21.33 3.51 11.11
C GLY A 105 22.11 4.81 11.10
N SER A 106 22.56 5.20 9.91
CA SER A 106 23.10 6.54 9.70
C SER A 106 21.98 7.55 9.49
N THR A 107 22.19 8.81 9.83
CA THR A 107 21.26 9.88 9.48
C THR A 107 21.52 10.36 8.06
N TYR A 108 20.45 10.64 7.32
CA TYR A 108 20.53 11.16 5.97
C TYR A 108 21.31 12.48 5.93
N LEU A 109 22.36 12.52 5.12
CA LEU A 109 23.13 13.72 4.86
C LEU A 109 22.69 14.28 3.51
N GLU A 110 22.06 15.45 3.54
CA GLU A 110 21.64 16.13 2.33
C GLU A 110 22.86 16.46 1.45
N PRO A 111 22.78 16.25 0.12
CA PRO A 111 23.84 16.70 -0.77
C PRO A 111 23.96 18.23 -0.72
N ALA A 112 25.14 18.74 -0.31
CA ALA A 112 25.38 20.15 -0.01
C ALA A 112 25.06 21.14 -1.15
N TYR A 113 24.92 20.65 -2.39
CA TYR A 113 24.66 21.46 -3.58
C TYR A 113 23.36 21.11 -4.33
N ILE A 114 22.55 20.18 -3.79
CA ILE A 114 21.25 19.83 -4.40
C ILE A 114 20.15 20.53 -3.63
N ASN A 115 19.60 21.58 -4.24
CA ASN A 115 18.37 22.22 -3.76
C ASN A 115 17.16 21.75 -4.59
N ASP A 116 15.97 22.21 -4.20
CA ASP A 116 14.71 21.75 -4.80
C ASP A 116 14.53 22.18 -6.26
N THR A 117 15.28 23.18 -6.74
CA THR A 117 15.26 23.62 -8.15
C THR A 117 16.12 22.74 -9.06
N HIS A 118 17.05 21.95 -8.50
CA HIS A 118 17.85 20.99 -9.27
C HIS A 118 17.17 19.62 -9.40
N LEU A 119 16.18 19.33 -8.56
CA LEU A 119 15.46 18.06 -8.60
C LEU A 119 14.45 18.03 -9.75
N PRO A 120 14.25 16.87 -10.39
CA PRO A 120 13.13 16.69 -11.32
C PRO A 120 11.80 17.11 -10.70
N HIS A 121 10.89 17.64 -11.51
CA HIS A 121 9.54 17.97 -11.03
C HIS A 121 8.71 16.73 -10.73
N THR A 122 8.97 15.65 -11.47
CA THR A 122 8.33 14.34 -11.34
C THR A 122 9.43 13.29 -11.35
N VAL A 123 9.30 12.30 -10.47
CA VAL A 123 10.13 11.09 -10.44
C VAL A 123 9.18 9.90 -10.39
N ASP A 124 9.45 8.89 -11.22
CA ASP A 124 8.76 7.61 -11.18
C ASP A 124 9.77 6.49 -11.41
N TRP A 125 10.13 5.78 -10.34
CA TRP A 125 11.12 4.70 -10.42
C TRP A 125 10.60 3.45 -11.15
N ARG A 126 9.30 3.38 -11.46
CA ARG A 126 8.74 2.32 -12.30
C ARG A 126 9.24 2.47 -13.73
N ASP A 127 9.27 3.69 -14.25
CA ASP A 127 9.73 3.99 -15.61
C ASP A 127 11.22 3.71 -15.79
N GLU A 128 11.99 3.83 -14.70
CA GLU A 128 13.43 3.52 -14.66
C GLU A 128 13.73 2.03 -14.42
N GLY A 129 12.71 1.19 -14.23
CA GLY A 129 12.88 -0.25 -13.99
C GLY A 129 13.37 -0.63 -12.58
N ALA A 130 13.31 0.28 -11.61
CA ALA A 130 13.79 0.07 -10.24
C ALA A 130 12.72 -0.48 -9.29
N VAL A 131 11.56 -0.87 -9.81
CA VAL A 131 10.39 -1.30 -9.01
C VAL A 131 9.87 -2.64 -9.53
N THR A 132 9.83 -3.65 -8.68
CA THR A 132 9.23 -4.96 -8.98
C THR A 132 7.71 -4.85 -9.15
N PRO A 133 7.02 -5.87 -9.70
CA PRO A 133 5.55 -5.91 -9.68
C PRO A 133 4.96 -5.73 -8.27
N VAL A 134 3.74 -5.22 -8.19
CA VAL A 134 2.99 -5.17 -6.93
C VAL A 134 2.76 -6.60 -6.42
N LYS A 135 3.02 -6.82 -5.13
CA LYS A 135 2.83 -8.09 -4.44
C LYS A 135 1.60 -8.01 -3.52
N ASN A 136 1.24 -9.13 -2.89
CA ASN A 136 0.11 -9.19 -1.96
C ASN A 136 0.50 -9.93 -0.66
N GLN A 137 0.45 -9.22 0.47
CA GLN A 137 0.76 -9.78 1.80
C GLN A 137 -0.36 -10.66 2.37
N GLY A 138 -1.57 -10.63 1.80
CA GLY A 138 -2.71 -11.39 2.30
C GLY A 138 -3.05 -11.08 3.76
N GLN A 139 -3.42 -12.11 4.52
CA GLN A 139 -3.86 -11.99 5.93
C GLN A 139 -2.69 -12.08 6.92
N CYS A 140 -1.60 -11.40 6.63
CA CYS A 140 -0.39 -11.37 7.44
C CYS A 140 0.08 -9.92 7.57
N GLY A 141 0.23 -9.42 8.81
CA GLY A 141 0.78 -8.09 9.13
C GLY A 141 2.27 -7.98 8.83
N SER A 142 2.64 -8.14 7.57
CA SER A 142 4.02 -8.21 7.06
C SER A 142 4.35 -7.09 6.09
N CYS A 143 3.54 -6.04 6.03
CA CYS A 143 3.80 -4.83 5.22
C CYS A 143 5.23 -4.28 5.41
N TRP A 144 5.78 -4.37 6.63
CA TRP A 144 7.16 -4.00 6.93
C TRP A 144 8.16 -4.81 6.10
N ALA A 145 7.92 -6.10 5.87
CA ALA A 145 8.78 -6.94 5.03
C ALA A 145 8.70 -6.53 3.56
N PHE A 146 7.50 -6.25 3.04
CA PHE A 146 7.28 -5.77 1.66
C PHE A 146 7.88 -4.37 1.42
N SER A 147 7.77 -3.48 2.40
CA SER A 147 8.43 -2.17 2.34
C SER A 147 9.96 -2.33 2.32
N THR A 148 10.50 -3.22 3.16
CA THR A 148 11.94 -3.53 3.22
C THR A 148 12.46 -4.08 1.90
N THR A 149 11.84 -5.14 1.38
CA THR A 149 12.23 -5.76 0.12
C THR A 149 12.13 -4.76 -1.02
N GLY A 150 11.03 -4.00 -1.11
CA GLY A 150 10.85 -3.00 -2.16
C GLY A 150 11.95 -1.94 -2.22
N SER A 151 12.42 -1.44 -1.07
CA SER A 151 13.52 -0.47 -1.05
C SER A 151 14.86 -1.14 -1.38
N LEU A 152 15.13 -2.34 -0.85
CA LEU A 152 16.36 -3.08 -1.14
C LEU A 152 16.46 -3.53 -2.60
N GLU A 153 15.34 -3.94 -3.20
CA GLU A 153 15.20 -4.24 -4.63
C GLU A 153 15.61 -3.03 -5.48
N GLY A 154 15.08 -1.84 -5.14
CA GLY A 154 15.40 -0.60 -5.84
C GLY A 154 16.86 -0.18 -5.68
N GLN A 155 17.43 -0.29 -4.47
CA GLN A 155 18.85 0.02 -4.24
C GLN A 155 19.76 -0.97 -4.99
N HIS A 156 19.46 -2.27 -4.92
CA HIS A 156 20.20 -3.29 -5.65
C HIS A 156 20.16 -3.04 -7.17
N PHE A 157 19.00 -2.70 -7.71
CA PHE A 157 18.87 -2.31 -9.12
C PHE A 157 19.74 -1.11 -9.46
N ARG A 158 19.74 -0.05 -8.64
CA ARG A 158 20.57 1.14 -8.91
C ARG A 158 22.07 0.85 -8.92
N LYS A 159 22.53 -0.14 -8.14
CA LYS A 159 23.94 -0.55 -8.11
C LYS A 159 24.31 -1.50 -9.26
N SER A 160 23.44 -2.46 -9.57
CA SER A 160 23.77 -3.59 -10.45
C SER A 160 23.13 -3.53 -11.83
N HIS A 161 22.14 -2.65 -12.03
CA HIS A 161 21.20 -2.63 -13.15
C HIS A 161 20.40 -3.94 -13.31
N MET A 162 20.36 -4.79 -12.28
CA MET A 162 19.58 -6.02 -12.26
C MET A 162 18.48 -5.95 -11.21
N LEU A 163 17.23 -5.96 -11.68
CA LEU A 163 16.06 -5.99 -10.80
C LEU A 163 15.80 -7.45 -10.41
N VAL A 164 15.92 -7.74 -9.11
CA VAL A 164 15.73 -9.08 -8.55
C VAL A 164 14.63 -8.99 -7.51
N SER A 165 13.57 -9.78 -7.63
CA SER A 165 12.54 -9.86 -6.59
C SER A 165 13.09 -10.58 -5.37
N LEU A 166 13.03 -9.93 -4.20
CA LEU A 166 13.56 -10.43 -2.93
C LEU A 166 12.46 -11.04 -2.06
N SER A 167 12.85 -11.95 -1.16
CA SER A 167 11.93 -12.75 -0.36
C SER A 167 11.42 -12.02 0.89
N GLU A 168 10.15 -11.66 0.91
CA GLU A 168 9.52 -11.21 2.16
C GLU A 168 9.45 -12.32 3.20
N GLN A 169 9.27 -13.57 2.75
CA GLN A 169 9.17 -14.73 3.65
C GLN A 169 10.44 -14.95 4.45
N ASN A 170 11.60 -14.73 3.82
CA ASN A 170 12.88 -14.78 4.51
C ASN A 170 12.89 -13.78 5.68
N LEU A 171 12.41 -12.56 5.49
CA LEU A 171 12.34 -11.58 6.58
C LEU A 171 11.35 -12.02 7.67
N VAL A 172 10.15 -12.44 7.27
CA VAL A 172 9.08 -12.89 8.17
C VAL A 172 9.55 -14.01 9.08
N ASP A 173 10.29 -14.99 8.55
CA ASP A 173 10.70 -16.18 9.30
C ASP A 173 12.02 -16.00 10.09
N CYS A 174 12.92 -15.13 9.64
CA CYS A 174 14.31 -15.11 10.11
C CYS A 174 14.69 -13.87 10.95
N SER A 175 13.95 -12.77 10.86
CA SER A 175 14.34 -11.51 11.51
C SER A 175 13.83 -11.34 12.96
N ALA A 176 13.30 -12.40 13.58
CA ALA A 176 12.72 -12.33 14.92
C ALA A 176 13.71 -11.86 15.99
N ALA A 177 14.96 -12.34 15.93
CA ALA A 177 16.03 -11.92 16.83
C ALA A 177 16.40 -10.43 16.71
N PHE A 178 15.96 -9.77 15.64
CA PHE A 178 16.21 -8.35 15.36
C PHE A 178 15.03 -7.45 15.75
N GLY A 179 13.97 -8.00 16.35
CA GLY A 179 12.84 -7.24 16.89
C GLY A 179 11.55 -7.27 16.05
N ASN A 180 11.54 -7.99 14.93
CA ASN A 180 10.34 -8.22 14.14
C ASN A 180 9.56 -9.44 14.64
N ASN A 181 8.25 -9.47 14.43
CA ASN A 181 7.37 -10.53 14.95
C ASN A 181 6.60 -11.25 13.82
N GLY A 182 7.23 -11.39 12.65
CA GLY A 182 6.63 -12.04 11.49
C GLY A 182 5.32 -11.37 11.06
N CYS A 183 4.23 -12.15 10.99
CA CYS A 183 2.88 -11.65 10.69
C CYS A 183 2.26 -10.79 11.79
N ASN A 184 2.85 -10.75 12.99
CA ASN A 184 2.41 -9.87 14.07
C ASN A 184 3.10 -8.51 14.04
N GLY A 185 3.77 -8.18 12.94
CA GLY A 185 4.33 -6.87 12.67
C GLY A 185 5.81 -6.70 12.97
N GLY A 186 6.37 -5.60 12.47
CA GLY A 186 7.80 -5.32 12.47
C GLY A 186 8.13 -3.93 11.95
N LEU A 187 9.43 -3.68 11.79
CA LEU A 187 10.01 -2.41 11.38
C LEU A 187 11.06 -2.67 10.28
N MET A 188 11.06 -1.83 9.25
CA MET A 188 11.98 -1.96 8.10
C MET A 188 13.45 -1.92 8.53
N ASP A 189 13.81 -1.03 9.46
CA ASP A 189 15.18 -0.87 9.97
C ASP A 189 15.72 -2.14 10.64
N ASN A 190 14.86 -2.87 11.38
CA ASN A 190 15.21 -4.16 11.95
C ASN A 190 15.48 -5.21 10.88
N ALA A 191 14.73 -5.14 9.78
CA ALA A 191 14.89 -6.04 8.65
C ALA A 191 16.17 -5.73 7.88
N PHE A 192 16.50 -4.47 7.63
CA PHE A 192 17.80 -4.05 7.07
C PHE A 192 18.97 -4.53 7.94
N ARG A 193 18.89 -4.32 9.25
CA ARG A 193 19.88 -4.84 10.21
C ARG A 193 20.02 -6.36 10.13
N TYR A 194 18.92 -7.09 10.01
CA TYR A 194 18.95 -8.53 9.78
C TYR A 194 19.69 -8.89 8.48
N VAL A 195 19.34 -8.27 7.34
CA VAL A 195 19.95 -8.58 6.04
C VAL A 195 21.46 -8.36 6.07
N LYS A 196 21.90 -7.27 6.69
CA LYS A 196 23.32 -6.97 6.91
C LYS A 196 24.03 -8.07 7.70
N GLU A 197 23.57 -8.38 8.90
CA GLU A 197 24.22 -9.36 9.79
C GLU A 197 24.10 -10.80 9.29
N ASN A 198 23.01 -11.12 8.56
CA ASN A 198 22.80 -12.41 7.93
C ASN A 198 23.69 -12.64 6.70
N GLY A 199 24.25 -11.57 6.14
CA GLY A 199 25.07 -11.61 4.92
C GLY A 199 24.24 -11.72 3.63
N GLY A 200 23.01 -11.22 3.65
CA GLY A 200 22.11 -11.17 2.50
C GLY A 200 20.69 -11.66 2.76
N ILE A 201 19.89 -11.64 1.71
CA ILE A 201 18.50 -12.07 1.68
C ILE A 201 18.25 -12.92 0.44
N ASP A 202 17.45 -13.97 0.57
CA ASP A 202 17.09 -14.85 -0.53
C ASP A 202 16.20 -14.15 -1.57
N THR A 203 16.22 -14.66 -2.81
CA THR A 203 15.25 -14.23 -3.84
C THR A 203 13.84 -14.74 -3.52
N GLU A 204 12.82 -14.04 -4.00
CA GLU A 204 11.43 -14.50 -3.93
C GLU A 204 11.24 -15.87 -4.59
N GLN A 205 11.96 -16.14 -5.68
CA GLN A 205 11.91 -17.43 -6.37
C GLN A 205 12.43 -18.59 -5.51
N SER A 206 13.50 -18.36 -4.73
CA SER A 206 14.10 -19.40 -3.89
C SER A 206 13.42 -19.58 -2.54
N TYR A 207 12.76 -18.54 -2.04
CA TYR A 207 12.04 -18.56 -0.77
C TYR A 207 10.70 -17.82 -0.92
N PRO A 208 9.68 -18.46 -1.53
CA PRO A 208 8.43 -17.79 -1.86
C PRO A 208 7.60 -17.40 -0.64
N TYR A 209 6.86 -16.30 -0.79
CA TYR A 209 5.90 -15.81 0.19
C TYR A 209 4.71 -16.76 0.37
N ASN A 210 4.35 -17.02 1.64
CA ASN A 210 3.20 -17.84 1.98
C ASN A 210 2.29 -17.23 3.07
N GLY A 211 2.60 -16.02 3.54
CA GLY A 211 1.74 -15.27 4.47
C GLY A 211 1.56 -15.91 5.85
N THR A 212 2.49 -16.77 6.27
CA THR A 212 2.48 -17.37 7.61
C THR A 212 3.88 -17.39 8.21
N VAL A 213 3.99 -17.42 9.54
CA VAL A 213 5.31 -17.53 10.21
C VAL A 213 5.74 -18.98 10.20
N ASN A 214 6.91 -19.26 9.64
CA ASN A 214 7.52 -20.57 9.57
C ASN A 214 8.89 -20.59 10.25
N LYS A 215 9.49 -21.77 10.32
CA LYS A 215 10.90 -21.88 10.67
C LYS A 215 11.74 -21.25 9.56
N CYS A 216 12.70 -20.40 9.94
CA CYS A 216 13.67 -19.81 9.01
C CYS A 216 14.39 -20.86 8.15
N LYS A 217 14.39 -20.65 6.83
CA LYS A 217 15.02 -21.51 5.80
C LYS A 217 16.01 -20.77 4.90
N PHE A 218 16.54 -19.64 5.36
CA PHE A 218 17.53 -18.85 4.61
C PHE A 218 18.68 -19.71 4.08
N SER A 219 19.10 -19.47 2.83
CA SER A 219 20.18 -20.21 2.21
C SER A 219 21.21 -19.31 1.54
N LYS A 220 22.46 -19.35 2.03
CA LYS A 220 23.57 -18.52 1.49
C LYS A 220 23.78 -18.66 -0.03
N SER A 221 23.44 -19.81 -0.63
CA SER A 221 23.57 -20.04 -2.07
C SER A 221 22.43 -19.44 -2.90
N LYS A 222 21.43 -18.83 -2.26
CA LYS A 222 20.21 -18.27 -2.85
C LYS A 222 20.06 -16.77 -2.61
N VAL A 223 21.11 -16.12 -2.07
CA VAL A 223 21.16 -14.68 -1.84
C VAL A 223 20.93 -13.92 -3.15
N GLY A 224 19.90 -13.07 -3.15
CA GLY A 224 19.55 -12.17 -4.24
C GLY A 224 20.08 -10.75 -4.08
N ALA A 225 20.30 -10.31 -2.83
CA ALA A 225 20.88 -9.00 -2.52
C ALA A 225 21.55 -9.02 -1.14
N THR A 226 22.44 -8.05 -0.91
CA THR A 226 23.12 -7.81 0.37
C THR A 226 22.87 -6.39 0.84
N ASP A 227 23.03 -6.17 2.15
CA ASP A 227 22.91 -4.86 2.78
C ASP A 227 24.16 -4.59 3.64
N THR A 228 24.59 -3.33 3.68
CA THR A 228 25.73 -2.84 4.48
C THR A 228 25.29 -1.94 5.64
N GLY A 229 24.01 -1.55 5.68
CA GLY A 229 23.40 -0.71 6.70
C GLY A 229 22.24 0.10 6.12
N TYR A 230 21.59 0.92 6.93
CA TYR A 230 20.48 1.76 6.45
C TYR A 230 20.68 3.22 6.85
N VAL A 231 19.94 4.08 6.17
CA VAL A 231 19.91 5.51 6.41
C VAL A 231 18.50 5.93 6.75
N ASP A 232 18.35 6.63 7.87
CA ASP A 232 17.11 7.26 8.30
C ASP A 232 17.01 8.67 7.76
N ILE A 233 15.86 9.01 7.20
CA ILE A 233 15.49 10.39 6.85
C ILE A 233 14.94 11.07 8.11
N ASP A 234 15.24 12.35 8.30
CA ASP A 234 14.75 13.07 9.47
C ASP A 234 13.22 13.03 9.56
N SER A 235 12.72 12.61 10.73
CA SER A 235 11.30 12.43 11.00
C SER A 235 10.49 13.68 10.64
N GLY A 236 9.46 13.50 9.80
CA GLY A 236 8.54 14.54 9.34
C GLY A 236 9.10 15.42 8.22
N ASN A 237 10.33 15.19 7.75
CA ASN A 237 10.98 16.05 6.77
C ASN A 237 10.66 15.61 5.33
N GLU A 238 9.50 16.00 4.82
CA GLU A 238 9.08 15.72 3.43
C GLU A 238 10.07 16.25 2.38
N LYS A 239 10.82 17.30 2.70
CA LYS A 239 11.83 17.88 1.80
C LYS A 239 13.05 16.97 1.67
N GLN A 240 13.55 16.41 2.77
CA GLN A 240 14.59 15.39 2.73
C GLN A 240 14.10 14.12 2.05
N LEU A 241 12.87 13.68 2.35
CA LEU A 241 12.27 12.53 1.66
C LEU A 241 12.25 12.74 0.15
N LYS A 242 11.89 13.93 -0.32
CA LYS A 242 11.84 14.25 -1.76
C LYS A 242 13.21 14.13 -2.40
N ARG A 243 14.24 14.67 -1.73
CA ARG A 243 15.63 14.61 -2.17
C ARG A 243 16.11 13.17 -2.24
N ALA A 244 15.89 12.39 -1.18
CA ALA A 244 16.26 10.98 -1.14
C ALA A 244 15.57 10.20 -2.27
N VAL A 245 14.26 10.37 -2.46
CA VAL A 245 13.55 9.70 -3.57
C VAL A 245 14.18 10.07 -4.92
N ALA A 246 14.55 11.33 -5.13
CA ALA A 246 15.13 11.78 -6.39
C ALA A 246 16.57 11.29 -6.65
N THR A 247 17.40 11.19 -5.61
CA THR A 247 18.84 10.94 -5.76
C THR A 247 19.26 9.53 -5.33
N VAL A 248 18.44 8.86 -4.54
CA VAL A 248 18.73 7.57 -3.92
C VAL A 248 17.86 6.44 -4.45
N GLY A 249 16.59 6.65 -4.82
CA GLY A 249 15.74 5.55 -5.28
C GLY A 249 14.45 5.40 -4.49
N PRO A 250 13.78 4.24 -4.60
CA PRO A 250 12.65 3.89 -3.76
C PRO A 250 12.99 3.86 -2.26
N ILE A 251 12.14 4.49 -1.44
CA ILE A 251 12.35 4.67 0.01
C ILE A 251 11.25 3.97 0.79
N SER A 252 11.61 3.15 1.78
CA SER A 252 10.66 2.56 2.72
C SER A 252 10.08 3.65 3.61
N VAL A 253 8.76 3.67 3.77
CA VAL A 253 8.09 4.60 4.69
C VAL A 253 7.02 3.86 5.49
N ALA A 254 6.66 4.41 6.65
CA ALA A 254 5.44 4.03 7.34
C ALA A 254 4.40 5.16 7.25
N ILE A 255 3.13 4.77 7.21
CA ILE A 255 1.98 5.67 7.17
C ILE A 255 0.91 5.23 8.17
N ASP A 256 0.01 6.14 8.50
CA ASP A 256 -1.32 5.81 9.01
C ASP A 256 -2.22 5.34 7.85
N ALA A 257 -2.56 4.06 7.85
CA ALA A 257 -3.50 3.44 6.92
C ALA A 257 -4.76 2.93 7.64
N SER A 258 -5.09 3.51 8.79
CA SER A 258 -6.18 3.09 9.67
C SER A 258 -7.54 3.72 9.33
N HIS A 259 -7.68 4.33 8.15
CA HIS A 259 -8.91 4.97 7.71
C HIS A 259 -9.70 4.12 6.70
N GLU A 260 -11.03 4.14 6.80
CA GLU A 260 -11.92 3.47 5.85
C GLU A 260 -11.74 4.00 4.41
N SER A 261 -11.40 5.28 4.26
CA SER A 261 -11.09 5.90 2.98
C SER A 261 -9.84 5.30 2.33
N PHE A 262 -8.82 4.94 3.12
CA PHE A 262 -7.63 4.26 2.60
C PHE A 262 -7.94 2.82 2.19
N GLN A 263 -8.75 2.11 2.98
CA GLN A 263 -9.19 0.74 2.66
C GLN A 263 -9.81 0.62 1.26
N PHE A 264 -10.55 1.64 0.83
CA PHE A 264 -11.26 1.67 -0.46
C PHE A 264 -10.69 2.64 -1.49
N TYR A 265 -9.51 3.21 -1.25
CA TYR A 265 -8.88 4.11 -2.21
C TYR A 265 -8.81 3.47 -3.60
N SER A 266 -9.08 4.27 -4.63
CA SER A 266 -9.08 3.81 -6.02
C SER A 266 -8.26 4.71 -6.94
N GLU A 267 -8.50 6.02 -6.95
CA GLU A 267 -7.80 6.95 -7.85
C GLU A 267 -7.84 8.39 -7.34
N GLY A 268 -6.96 9.24 -7.89
CA GLY A 268 -6.80 10.64 -7.49
C GLY A 268 -5.80 10.83 -6.36
N VAL A 269 -5.62 12.07 -5.89
CA VAL A 269 -4.69 12.35 -4.79
C VAL A 269 -5.40 12.12 -3.47
N TYR A 270 -5.01 11.08 -2.75
CA TYR A 270 -5.50 10.75 -1.42
C TYR A 270 -5.12 11.86 -0.44
N ASP A 271 -6.14 12.46 0.18
CA ASP A 271 -6.05 13.58 1.12
C ASP A 271 -7.05 13.34 2.26
N GLU A 272 -6.58 12.77 3.36
CA GLU A 272 -7.38 12.39 4.53
C GLU A 272 -7.03 13.29 5.71
N PRO A 273 -7.87 14.28 6.06
CA PRO A 273 -7.58 15.22 7.14
C PRO A 273 -7.46 14.58 8.52
N ASP A 274 -8.10 13.43 8.73
CA ASP A 274 -8.11 12.74 10.02
C ASP A 274 -6.89 11.83 10.23
N CYS A 275 -6.01 11.71 9.23
CA CYS A 275 -4.77 10.93 9.33
C CYS A 275 -3.85 11.45 10.44
N ASP A 276 -3.31 10.53 11.23
CA ASP A 276 -2.35 10.82 12.28
C ASP A 276 -0.90 10.76 11.74
N SER A 277 -0.11 11.78 12.06
CA SER A 277 1.30 11.84 11.63
C SER A 277 2.27 11.04 12.51
N GLU A 278 1.79 10.50 13.64
CA GLU A 278 2.55 9.78 14.65
C GLU A 278 2.07 8.34 14.87
N GLN A 279 0.76 8.07 14.73
CA GLN A 279 0.16 6.73 14.89
C GLN A 279 0.24 5.90 13.61
N LEU A 280 1.47 5.61 13.16
CA LEU A 280 1.71 4.82 11.96
C LEU A 280 1.46 3.33 12.21
N ASP A 281 0.86 2.64 11.25
CA ASP A 281 0.48 1.23 11.36
C ASP A 281 0.75 0.40 10.10
N HIS A 282 1.12 1.04 8.98
CA HIS A 282 1.36 0.36 7.71
C HIS A 282 2.68 0.75 7.04
N GLY A 283 3.41 -0.24 6.54
CA GLY A 283 4.70 -0.07 5.87
C GLY A 283 4.53 -0.14 4.36
N VAL A 284 4.94 0.91 3.65
CA VAL A 284 4.79 1.04 2.18
C VAL A 284 6.08 1.56 1.55
N LEU A 285 6.10 1.72 0.23
CA LEU A 285 7.29 2.14 -0.51
C LEU A 285 6.99 3.39 -1.34
N VAL A 286 7.67 4.50 -1.06
CA VAL A 286 7.64 5.67 -1.95
C VAL A 286 8.54 5.38 -3.15
N VAL A 287 7.94 5.32 -4.34
CA VAL A 287 8.65 5.05 -5.60
C VAL A 287 8.71 6.27 -6.51
N GLY A 288 8.23 7.42 -6.04
CA GLY A 288 8.22 8.62 -6.85
C GLY A 288 7.43 9.77 -6.24
N TYR A 289 7.32 10.85 -7.00
CA TYR A 289 6.49 12.01 -6.66
C TYR A 289 6.16 12.80 -7.92
N GLY A 290 5.12 13.62 -7.86
CA GLY A 290 4.74 14.46 -8.98
C GLY A 290 3.70 15.51 -8.60
N LYS A 291 2.90 15.90 -9.58
CA LYS A 291 1.69 16.71 -9.43
C LYS A 291 0.58 16.16 -10.32
N LEU A 292 -0.62 15.99 -9.77
CA LEU A 292 -1.83 15.65 -10.51
C LEU A 292 -2.79 16.83 -10.40
N ASP A 293 -3.19 17.41 -11.53
CA ASP A 293 -4.06 18.60 -11.60
C ASP A 293 -3.59 19.76 -10.69
N GLY A 294 -2.26 19.96 -10.63
CA GLY A 294 -1.63 20.99 -9.80
C GLY A 294 -1.38 20.58 -8.35
N THR A 295 -1.96 19.48 -7.88
CA THR A 295 -1.83 18.96 -6.51
C THR A 295 -0.58 18.07 -6.38
N PRO A 296 0.42 18.45 -5.57
CA PRO A 296 1.57 17.60 -5.29
C PRO A 296 1.22 16.27 -4.63
N TYR A 297 1.85 15.19 -5.10
CA TYR A 297 1.69 13.85 -4.52
C TYR A 297 3.03 13.11 -4.37
N TRP A 298 3.01 12.11 -3.49
CA TRP A 298 3.92 10.97 -3.41
C TRP A 298 3.34 9.79 -4.17
N LEU A 299 4.13 9.14 -5.03
CA LEU A 299 3.75 7.89 -5.67
C LEU A 299 4.16 6.74 -4.75
N VAL A 300 3.18 6.03 -4.22
CA VAL A 300 3.41 5.01 -3.18
C VAL A 300 2.94 3.65 -3.69
N LYS A 301 3.83 2.66 -3.62
CA LYS A 301 3.54 1.25 -3.88
C LYS A 301 3.03 0.59 -2.61
N ASN A 302 1.88 -0.08 -2.70
CA ASN A 302 1.30 -0.84 -1.61
C ASN A 302 1.58 -2.36 -1.78
N SER A 303 1.23 -3.16 -0.77
CA SER A 303 1.43 -4.61 -0.69
C SER A 303 0.11 -5.38 -0.59
N TRP A 304 -0.97 -4.84 -1.13
CA TRP A 304 -2.32 -5.41 -1.06
C TRP A 304 -2.83 -5.95 -2.40
N GLY A 305 -1.92 -6.26 -3.33
CA GLY A 305 -2.26 -6.70 -4.67
C GLY A 305 -2.65 -5.54 -5.60
N THR A 306 -2.78 -5.87 -6.88
CA THR A 306 -3.10 -4.91 -7.95
C THR A 306 -4.58 -4.55 -8.04
N THR A 307 -5.43 -5.27 -7.29
CA THR A 307 -6.87 -5.08 -7.15
C THR A 307 -7.24 -3.92 -6.24
N TRP A 308 -6.29 -3.42 -5.44
CA TRP A 308 -6.46 -2.27 -4.56
C TRP A 308 -5.83 -1.02 -5.18
N GLY A 309 -6.44 0.16 -4.97
CA GLY A 309 -5.90 1.43 -5.43
C GLY A 309 -5.77 1.55 -6.95
N ASP A 310 -4.83 2.39 -7.38
CA ASP A 310 -4.47 2.56 -8.78
C ASP A 310 -3.47 1.47 -9.15
N GLN A 311 -3.98 0.28 -9.48
CA GLN A 311 -3.18 -0.90 -9.82
C GLN A 311 -2.16 -1.30 -8.74
N GLY A 312 -2.53 -1.13 -7.46
CA GLY A 312 -1.66 -1.40 -6.30
C GLY A 312 -0.87 -0.19 -5.81
N TYR A 313 -1.09 0.98 -6.39
CA TYR A 313 -0.45 2.24 -6.00
C TYR A 313 -1.46 3.24 -5.44
N VAL A 314 -0.94 4.25 -4.76
CA VAL A 314 -1.71 5.43 -4.30
C VAL A 314 -0.89 6.69 -4.51
N TYR A 315 -1.57 7.77 -4.93
CA TYR A 315 -1.00 9.11 -4.91
C TYR A 315 -1.35 9.76 -3.58
N MET A 316 -0.42 9.80 -2.63
CA MET A 316 -0.66 10.43 -1.33
C MET A 316 -0.33 11.92 -1.39
N ARG A 317 -1.16 12.78 -0.78
CA ARG A 317 -0.92 14.22 -0.74
C ARG A 317 0.47 14.53 -0.19
N ARG A 318 1.25 15.31 -0.94
CA ARG A 318 2.61 15.74 -0.57
C ARG A 318 2.64 17.22 -0.18
N ASN A 319 3.54 17.57 0.74
CA ASN A 319 3.71 18.92 1.29
C ASN A 319 2.41 19.42 1.93
N ASN A 320 1.81 18.58 2.77
CA ASN A 320 0.52 18.82 3.43
C ASN A 320 0.65 18.39 4.89
N ASP A 321 1.51 19.07 5.62
CA ASP A 321 1.79 18.85 7.04
C ASP A 321 2.12 17.38 7.37
N ASN A 322 2.93 16.72 6.52
CA ASN A 322 3.30 15.31 6.69
C ASN A 322 2.07 14.39 6.86
N MET A 323 1.05 14.60 6.01
CA MET A 323 -0.21 13.83 6.02
C MET A 323 0.04 12.32 6.13
N CYS A 324 -0.68 11.69 7.06
CA CYS A 324 -0.55 10.27 7.43
C CYS A 324 0.87 9.85 7.84
N GLY A 325 1.74 10.80 8.19
CA GLY A 325 3.08 10.54 8.69
C GLY A 325 4.06 9.98 7.68
N ILE A 326 3.84 10.21 6.37
CA ILE A 326 4.63 9.62 5.28
C ILE A 326 6.15 9.86 5.37
N ALA A 327 6.59 10.93 6.02
CA ALA A 327 8.00 11.22 6.29
C ALA A 327 8.42 10.98 7.75
N THR A 328 7.53 10.48 8.63
CA THR A 328 7.81 10.26 10.06
C THR A 328 8.77 9.09 10.29
N GLN A 329 8.59 7.98 9.57
CA GLN A 329 9.50 6.83 9.62
C GLN A 329 9.89 6.44 8.19
N ALA A 330 10.85 7.15 7.63
CA ALA A 330 11.37 6.93 6.29
C ALA A 330 12.84 6.49 6.33
N SER A 331 13.17 5.39 5.67
CA SER A 331 14.52 4.84 5.63
C SER A 331 14.80 4.07 4.34
N TYR A 332 16.08 3.86 4.04
CA TYR A 332 16.51 3.07 2.89
C TYR A 332 17.80 2.28 3.20
N PRO A 333 18.00 1.10 2.59
CA PRO A 333 19.20 0.29 2.79
C PRO A 333 20.39 0.79 1.96
N LEU A 334 21.59 0.30 2.26
CA LEU A 334 22.84 0.64 1.58
C LEU A 334 23.43 -0.63 0.96
N VAL A 335 23.52 -0.68 -0.36
CA VAL A 335 23.95 -1.88 -1.10
C VAL A 335 25.40 -1.88 -1.56
#